data_AF-A0A2N2W4A2-F1
#
_entry.id   AF-A0A2N2W4A2-F1
#
_cell.length_a   1.000
_cell.length_b   1.000
_cell.length_c   1.000
_cell.angle_alpha   90.00
_cell.angle_beta   90.00
_cell.angle_gamma   90.00
#
_symmetry.space_group_name_H-M   'P 1'
#
loop_
_entity.id
_entity.type
_entity.pdbx_description
1 polymer ?
#
loop_
_entity_poly.entity_id
_entity_poly.type
_entity_poly.pdbx_seq_one_letter_code
_entity_poly.pdbx_strand_id
1 'polypeptide(L)'
;MKMSEKRDLVKKRLKAKEKELEKRRKEDEKIAKKLKKEEKKLSKEKSKDHSKDLPKSSKTGHERLEKIKYDIIQVFPDARKYKTTYTKKYINRVPWKRPDLQQIKSIIPGVVTSLEVKTGDHVKKGDHIMTFEAMKMLNLVLAPFDGVVETIYVKEGEKVPKGGVMIYLKSDIEFSVSEDNATSNDLGLIE
;
A
#
# COMPACT_ATOMS: atom_id res chain seq x y z
N MET A 1 -2.16 0.44 55.16
CA MET A 1 -1.80 1.66 54.41
C MET A 1 -3.04 2.54 54.34
N LYS A 2 -2.99 3.73 54.94
CA LYS A 2 -4.16 4.61 55.09
C LYS A 2 -4.63 5.06 53.70
N MET A 3 -5.95 5.23 53.49
CA MET A 3 -6.55 5.59 52.19
C MET A 3 -5.96 6.88 51.58
N SER A 4 -5.39 7.76 52.39
CA SER A 4 -4.64 8.95 51.97
C SER A 4 -3.36 8.60 51.21
N GLU A 5 -2.54 7.68 51.73
CA GLU A 5 -1.24 7.30 51.17
C GLU A 5 -1.37 6.64 49.78
N LYS A 6 -2.44 5.87 49.56
CA LYS A 6 -2.74 5.29 48.24
C LYS A 6 -3.12 6.35 47.21
N ARG A 7 -3.87 7.38 47.59
CA ARG A 7 -4.27 8.49 46.70
C ARG A 7 -3.05 9.32 46.27
N ASP A 8 -2.11 9.53 47.18
CA ASP A 8 -0.88 10.29 46.88
C ASP A 8 0.05 9.54 45.93
N LEU A 9 0.15 8.21 46.08
CA LEU A 9 0.91 7.36 45.15
C LEU A 9 0.31 7.38 43.73
N VAL A 10 -1.02 7.35 43.60
CA VAL A 10 -1.71 7.44 42.31
C VAL A 10 -1.47 8.80 41.65
N LYS A 11 -1.58 9.90 42.41
CA LYS A 11 -1.27 11.25 41.91
C LYS A 11 0.19 11.37 41.44
N LYS A 12 1.14 10.77 42.17
CA LYS A 12 2.55 10.73 41.79
C LYS A 12 2.77 9.97 40.47
N ARG A 13 2.08 8.85 40.27
CA ARG A 13 2.14 8.06 39.03
C ARG A 13 1.52 8.79 37.83
N LEU A 14 0.38 9.46 38.02
CA LEU A 14 -0.26 10.25 36.97
C LEU A 14 0.64 11.41 36.52
N LYS A 15 1.22 12.14 37.47
CA LYS A 15 2.15 13.25 37.18
C LYS A 15 3.43 12.77 36.47
N ALA A 16 3.93 11.57 36.81
CA ALA A 16 5.05 10.96 36.11
C ALA A 16 4.69 10.57 34.67
N LYS A 17 3.50 10.00 34.46
CA LYS A 17 2.99 9.60 33.14
C LYS A 17 2.75 10.81 32.23
N GLU A 18 2.20 11.90 32.76
CA GLU A 18 2.04 13.17 32.04
C GLU A 18 3.39 13.74 31.59
N LYS A 19 4.40 13.72 32.48
CA LYS A 19 5.75 14.21 32.17
C LYS A 19 6.44 13.35 31.10
N GLU A 20 6.19 12.04 31.07
CA GLU A 20 6.69 11.14 30.03
C GLU A 20 6.01 11.41 28.67
N LEU A 21 4.69 11.62 28.68
CA LEU A 21 3.91 11.90 27.48
C LEU A 21 4.30 13.26 26.87
N GLU A 22 4.60 14.26 27.70
CA GLU A 22 5.11 15.56 27.25
C GLU A 22 6.52 15.45 26.64
N LYS A 23 7.39 14.56 27.15
CA LYS A 23 8.70 14.28 26.55
C LYS A 23 8.56 13.64 25.17
N ARG A 24 7.71 12.63 25.03
CA ARG A 24 7.43 11.97 23.74
C ARG A 24 6.88 12.96 22.71
N ARG A 25 5.93 13.81 23.11
CA ARG A 25 5.40 14.88 22.25
C ARG A 25 6.49 15.84 21.74
N LYS A 26 7.45 16.21 22.60
CA LYS A 26 8.60 17.06 22.23
C LYS A 26 9.58 16.33 21.30
N GLU A 27 9.74 15.01 21.42
CA GLU A 27 10.55 14.19 20.51
C GLU A 27 9.89 14.05 19.14
N ASP A 28 8.60 13.76 19.10
CA ASP A 28 7.82 13.67 17.86
C ASP A 28 7.82 15.00 17.10
N GLU A 29 7.71 16.14 17.80
CA GLU A 29 7.80 17.46 17.19
C GLU A 29 9.18 17.74 16.58
N LYS A 30 10.26 17.28 17.24
CA LYS A 30 11.63 17.38 16.70
C LYS A 30 11.80 16.51 15.46
N ILE A 31 11.26 15.29 15.46
CA ILE A 31 11.28 14.37 14.31
C ILE A 31 10.53 14.98 13.13
N ALA A 32 9.33 15.53 13.36
CA ALA A 32 8.54 16.19 12.33
C ALA A 32 9.25 17.42 11.74
N LYS A 33 9.93 18.22 12.57
CA LYS A 33 10.77 19.34 12.11
C LYS A 33 11.96 18.88 11.26
N LYS A 34 12.57 17.73 11.59
CA LYS A 34 13.68 17.14 10.83
C LYS A 34 13.22 16.65 9.47
N LEU A 35 12.10 15.93 9.40
CA LEU A 35 11.50 15.44 8.16
C LEU A 35 11.11 16.60 7.22
N LYS A 36 10.44 17.64 7.74
CA LYS A 36 10.13 18.85 6.95
C LYS A 36 11.38 19.57 6.42
N LYS A 37 12.51 19.49 7.14
CA LYS A 37 13.79 20.06 6.68
C LYS A 37 14.43 19.22 5.58
N GLU A 38 14.32 17.89 5.63
CA GLU A 38 14.76 16.98 4.57
C GLU A 38 13.90 17.11 3.31
N GLU A 39 12.58 17.19 3.44
CA GLU A 39 11.67 17.43 2.30
C GLU A 39 11.94 18.76 1.61
N LYS A 40 12.20 19.83 2.38
CA LYS A 40 12.60 21.14 1.83
C LYS A 40 14.00 21.15 1.20
N LYS A 41 14.91 20.27 1.62
CA LYS A 41 16.20 20.09 0.96
C LYS A 41 16.01 19.37 -0.37
N LEU A 42 15.24 18.29 -0.37
CA LEU A 42 14.92 17.49 -1.54
C LEU A 42 14.17 18.30 -2.61
N SER A 43 13.28 19.22 -2.20
CA SER A 43 12.58 20.11 -3.11
C SER A 43 13.46 21.24 -3.68
N LYS A 44 14.41 21.76 -2.88
CA LYS A 44 15.41 22.74 -3.36
C LYS A 44 16.40 22.14 -4.36
N GLU A 45 16.74 20.87 -4.19
CA GLU A 45 17.60 20.12 -5.12
C GLU A 45 16.89 19.94 -6.47
N LYS A 46 15.61 19.53 -6.46
CA LYS A 46 14.80 19.39 -7.68
C LYS A 46 14.55 20.71 -8.42
N SER A 47 14.52 21.85 -7.72
CA SER A 47 14.32 23.16 -8.35
C SER A 47 15.59 23.77 -8.98
N LYS A 48 16.77 23.18 -8.75
CA LYS A 48 18.05 23.70 -9.30
C LYS A 48 18.42 23.14 -10.68
N ASP A 49 17.71 22.12 -11.17
CA ASP A 49 18.09 21.41 -12.40
C ASP A 49 17.35 21.83 -13.67
N HIS A 50 16.53 22.88 -13.65
CA HIS A 50 15.85 23.37 -14.85
C HIS A 50 16.06 24.87 -15.08
N SER A 51 17.24 25.21 -15.59
CA SER A 51 17.37 26.07 -16.77
C SER A 51 18.84 26.25 -17.17
N LYS A 52 19.16 25.73 -18.36
CA LYS A 52 20.16 26.16 -19.36
C LYS A 52 21.03 25.01 -19.87
N ASP A 53 20.75 24.71 -21.14
CA ASP A 53 21.69 24.39 -22.22
C ASP A 53 22.65 23.21 -22.02
N LEU A 54 22.63 22.26 -22.96
CA LEU A 54 23.71 21.29 -23.11
C LEU A 54 25.06 22.03 -23.18
N PRO A 55 26.05 21.64 -22.36
CA PRO A 55 27.29 21.19 -22.99
C PRO A 55 27.96 19.99 -22.29
N LYS A 56 28.52 19.15 -23.15
CA LYS A 56 29.80 18.42 -23.09
C LYS A 56 30.19 17.74 -21.77
N SER A 57 30.35 16.42 -21.91
CA SER A 57 31.11 15.53 -21.05
C SER A 57 32.42 16.16 -20.55
N SER A 58 32.61 16.27 -19.23
CA SER A 58 33.80 15.72 -18.56
C SER A 58 33.81 15.95 -17.03
N LYS A 59 33.87 14.83 -16.32
CA LYS A 59 34.60 14.56 -15.05
C LYS A 59 34.09 15.15 -13.73
N THR A 60 33.53 14.25 -12.91
CA THR A 60 34.01 13.80 -11.58
C THR A 60 33.16 12.56 -11.25
N GLY A 61 33.63 11.32 -11.17
CA GLY A 61 34.92 10.82 -10.70
C GLY A 61 34.81 10.55 -9.20
N HIS A 62 34.27 9.39 -8.83
CA HIS A 62 34.11 8.84 -7.46
C HIS A 62 32.82 9.20 -6.71
N GLU A 63 31.73 8.47 -7.02
CA GLU A 63 30.76 7.88 -6.08
C GLU A 63 29.47 7.55 -6.84
N ARG A 64 29.44 6.37 -7.47
CA ARG A 64 28.26 5.47 -7.58
C ARG A 64 28.59 4.30 -8.51
N LEU A 65 29.61 3.51 -8.19
CA LEU A 65 29.64 2.13 -8.70
C LEU A 65 28.65 1.33 -7.86
N GLU A 66 27.36 1.65 -7.97
CA GLU A 66 26.32 0.69 -7.58
C GLU A 66 26.57 -0.54 -8.45
N LYS A 67 27.06 -1.61 -7.81
CA LYS A 67 27.40 -2.87 -8.47
C LYS A 67 26.21 -3.28 -9.35
N ILE A 68 26.39 -3.20 -10.66
CA ILE A 68 25.34 -3.57 -11.62
C ILE A 68 25.01 -5.04 -11.36
N LYS A 69 23.77 -5.34 -10.95
CA LYS A 69 23.32 -6.71 -10.71
C LYS A 69 23.09 -7.37 -12.07
N TYR A 70 23.90 -8.37 -12.40
CA TYR A 70 23.78 -9.18 -13.61
C TYR A 70 23.16 -10.51 -13.25
N ASP A 71 22.27 -11.03 -14.10
CA ASP A 71 21.84 -12.43 -14.05
C ASP A 71 22.52 -13.23 -15.17
N ILE A 72 22.74 -14.51 -14.89
CA ILE A 72 23.37 -15.45 -15.81
C ILE A 72 22.25 -16.15 -16.57
N ILE A 73 22.21 -15.93 -17.88
CA ILE A 73 21.33 -16.68 -18.79
C ILE A 73 22.13 -17.84 -19.36
N GLN A 74 21.58 -19.04 -19.18
CA GLN A 74 22.08 -20.28 -19.75
C GLN A 74 20.89 -20.99 -20.43
N VAL A 75 20.92 -21.09 -21.76
CA VAL A 75 19.81 -21.65 -22.54
C VAL A 75 19.79 -23.18 -22.50
N PHE A 76 20.97 -23.82 -22.43
CA PHE A 76 21.14 -25.27 -22.31
C PHE A 76 22.18 -25.59 -21.22
N PRO A 77 22.11 -26.77 -20.58
CA PRO A 77 23.08 -27.20 -19.55
C PRO A 77 24.55 -27.15 -20.00
N ASP A 78 24.83 -27.34 -21.29
CA ASP A 78 26.18 -27.27 -21.87
C ASP A 78 26.50 -25.94 -22.56
N ALA A 79 25.56 -24.99 -22.60
CA ALA A 79 25.72 -23.73 -23.30
C ALA A 79 26.60 -22.72 -22.55
N ARG A 80 27.12 -21.74 -23.31
CA ARG A 80 27.86 -20.61 -22.75
C ARG A 80 26.94 -19.77 -21.85
N LYS A 81 27.47 -19.42 -20.67
CA LYS A 81 26.81 -18.56 -19.68
C LYS A 81 26.97 -17.10 -20.07
N TYR A 82 25.88 -16.40 -20.38
CA TYR A 82 25.90 -14.98 -20.72
C TYR A 82 25.50 -14.14 -19.51
N LYS A 83 26.30 -13.11 -19.18
CA LYS A 83 25.92 -12.11 -18.17
C LYS A 83 25.11 -11.02 -18.85
N THR A 84 23.83 -10.92 -18.50
CA THR A 84 22.95 -9.88 -19.05
C THR A 84 22.49 -8.94 -17.94
N THR A 85 22.31 -7.67 -18.27
CA THR A 85 21.62 -6.72 -17.41
C THR A 85 20.13 -6.75 -17.73
N TYR A 86 19.29 -6.66 -16.70
CA TYR A 86 17.89 -6.41 -16.97
C TYR A 86 17.69 -5.01 -17.52
N THR A 87 16.75 -4.91 -18.45
CA THR A 87 16.24 -3.59 -18.85
C THR A 87 15.58 -2.93 -17.64
N LYS A 88 15.68 -1.60 -17.53
CA LYS A 88 14.97 -0.84 -16.48
C LYS A 88 13.46 -1.16 -16.47
N LYS A 89 12.89 -1.42 -17.65
CA LYS A 89 11.50 -1.87 -17.84
C LYS A 89 11.20 -3.19 -17.12
N TYR A 90 12.11 -4.17 -17.19
CA TYR A 90 11.93 -5.47 -16.53
C TYR A 90 12.01 -5.35 -15.01
N ILE A 91 13.00 -4.63 -14.49
CA ILE A 91 13.16 -4.39 -13.05
C ILE A 91 11.92 -3.70 -12.47
N ASN A 92 11.35 -2.74 -13.20
CA ASN A 92 10.19 -1.97 -12.77
C ASN A 92 8.84 -2.66 -13.07
N ARG A 93 8.83 -3.87 -13.62
CA ARG A 93 7.58 -4.59 -13.90
C ARG A 93 6.94 -4.99 -12.58
N VAL A 94 5.70 -4.56 -12.35
CA VAL A 94 4.89 -5.08 -11.25
C VAL A 94 4.57 -6.55 -11.56
N PRO A 95 4.91 -7.50 -10.67
CA PRO A 95 4.53 -8.89 -10.87
C PRO A 95 3.00 -8.98 -10.88
N TRP A 96 2.45 -9.81 -11.76
CA TRP A 96 1.01 -10.06 -11.75
C TRP A 96 0.65 -10.74 -10.43
N LYS A 97 -0.40 -10.25 -9.78
CA LYS A 97 -0.96 -10.83 -8.55
C LYS A 97 -2.38 -11.25 -8.85
N ARG A 98 -2.80 -12.41 -8.33
CA ARG A 98 -4.19 -12.85 -8.42
C ARG A 98 -5.09 -11.80 -7.75
N PRO A 99 -6.24 -11.43 -8.35
CA PRO A 99 -7.16 -10.49 -7.72
C PRO A 99 -7.82 -11.10 -6.49
N ASP A 100 -7.88 -10.34 -5.41
CA ASP A 100 -8.61 -10.73 -4.20
C ASP A 100 -10.12 -10.70 -4.46
N LEU A 101 -10.78 -11.83 -4.30
CA LEU A 101 -12.24 -11.97 -4.53
C LEU A 101 -13.08 -11.28 -3.45
N GLN A 102 -12.50 -11.07 -2.27
CA GLN A 102 -13.13 -10.41 -1.13
C GLN A 102 -13.13 -8.87 -1.23
N GLN A 103 -12.39 -8.31 -2.20
CA GLN A 103 -12.38 -6.88 -2.46
C GLN A 103 -13.42 -6.51 -3.50
N ILE A 104 -14.41 -5.71 -3.10
CA ILE A 104 -15.36 -5.09 -4.02
C ILE A 104 -14.69 -3.86 -4.61
N LYS A 105 -14.33 -3.95 -5.90
CA LYS A 105 -13.66 -2.88 -6.66
C LYS A 105 -14.59 -2.24 -7.67
N SER A 106 -14.34 -0.98 -7.96
CA SER A 106 -15.02 -0.27 -9.05
C SER A 106 -14.52 -0.76 -10.43
N ILE A 107 -15.44 -1.18 -11.30
CA ILE A 107 -15.14 -1.56 -12.69
C ILE A 107 -15.10 -0.32 -13.60
N ILE A 108 -15.91 0.70 -13.25
CA ILE A 108 -16.13 1.93 -14.02
C ILE A 108 -15.98 3.12 -13.06
N PRO A 109 -15.23 4.18 -13.41
CA PRO A 109 -15.10 5.35 -12.53
C PRO A 109 -16.45 6.07 -12.34
N GLY A 110 -16.66 6.64 -11.16
CA GLY A 110 -17.96 7.22 -10.78
C GLY A 110 -17.97 7.76 -9.36
N VAL A 111 -19.16 8.01 -8.81
CA VAL A 111 -19.39 8.63 -7.49
C VAL A 111 -20.26 7.72 -6.64
N VAL A 112 -19.91 7.56 -5.36
CA VAL A 112 -20.76 6.84 -4.39
C VAL A 112 -21.94 7.74 -4.00
N THR A 113 -23.17 7.28 -4.21
CA THR A 113 -24.38 8.06 -3.91
C THR A 113 -24.87 7.80 -2.48
N SER A 114 -25.00 6.53 -2.09
CA SER A 114 -25.43 6.13 -0.74
C SER A 114 -24.71 4.85 -0.29
N LEU A 115 -24.52 4.72 1.02
CA LEU A 115 -24.02 3.51 1.67
C LEU A 115 -25.10 2.94 2.60
N GLU A 116 -25.61 1.75 2.28
CA GLU A 116 -26.69 1.12 3.04
C GLU A 116 -26.17 0.22 4.19
N VAL A 117 -24.85 -0.03 4.22
CA VAL A 117 -24.19 -0.92 5.19
C VAL A 117 -23.15 -0.17 6.02
N LYS A 118 -22.86 -0.71 7.21
CA LYS A 118 -21.80 -0.25 8.11
C LYS A 118 -20.74 -1.33 8.31
N THR A 119 -19.57 -0.91 8.77
CA THR A 119 -18.50 -1.82 9.19
C THR A 119 -18.99 -2.71 10.33
N GLY A 120 -18.88 -4.02 10.18
CA GLY A 120 -19.35 -5.04 11.12
C GLY A 120 -20.70 -5.67 10.76
N ASP A 121 -21.41 -5.14 9.76
CA ASP A 121 -22.70 -5.69 9.37
C ASP A 121 -22.55 -7.03 8.62
N HIS A 122 -23.47 -7.96 8.89
CA HIS A 122 -23.58 -9.23 8.18
C HIS A 122 -24.50 -9.04 6.97
N VAL A 123 -24.04 -9.45 5.78
CA VAL A 123 -24.77 -9.34 4.52
C VAL A 123 -24.90 -10.71 3.86
N LYS A 124 -26.03 -10.94 3.20
CA LYS A 124 -26.29 -12.12 2.39
C LYS A 124 -26.04 -11.85 0.92
N LYS A 125 -25.79 -12.91 0.16
CA LYS A 125 -25.64 -12.84 -1.29
C LYS A 125 -26.87 -12.17 -1.91
N GLY A 126 -26.62 -11.12 -2.69
CA GLY A 126 -27.66 -10.33 -3.35
C GLY A 126 -28.16 -9.14 -2.52
N ASP A 127 -27.73 -8.99 -1.27
CA ASP A 127 -28.08 -7.81 -0.46
C ASP A 127 -27.48 -6.54 -1.07
N HIS A 128 -28.24 -5.46 -0.95
CA HIS A 128 -27.84 -4.15 -1.46
C HIS A 128 -26.86 -3.49 -0.49
N ILE A 129 -25.64 -3.23 -0.97
CA ILE A 129 -24.54 -2.71 -0.15
C ILE A 129 -24.42 -1.19 -0.30
N MET A 130 -24.39 -0.72 -1.55
CA MET A 130 -24.22 0.70 -1.87
C MET A 130 -24.80 1.02 -3.24
N THR A 131 -25.14 2.29 -3.45
CA THR A 131 -25.49 2.82 -4.77
C THR A 131 -24.36 3.67 -5.33
N PHE A 132 -23.99 3.41 -6.57
CA PHE A 132 -22.88 4.06 -7.27
C PHE A 132 -23.33 4.67 -8.59
N GLU A 133 -23.16 5.97 -8.75
CA GLU A 133 -23.45 6.67 -9.99
C GLU A 133 -22.25 6.60 -10.95
N ALA A 134 -22.46 5.97 -12.11
CA ALA A 134 -21.48 5.95 -13.18
C ALA A 134 -22.17 6.15 -14.52
N MET A 135 -21.56 6.94 -15.41
CA MET A 135 -22.10 7.23 -16.75
C MET A 135 -23.56 7.76 -16.73
N LYS A 136 -23.90 8.61 -15.75
CA LYS A 136 -25.26 9.17 -15.51
C LYS A 136 -26.32 8.10 -15.18
N MET A 137 -25.89 6.94 -14.71
CA MET A 137 -26.76 5.83 -14.34
C MET A 137 -26.43 5.40 -12.91
N LEU A 138 -27.46 5.12 -12.12
CA LEU A 138 -27.31 4.55 -10.78
C LEU A 138 -27.10 3.04 -10.91
N ASN A 139 -26.01 2.54 -10.34
CA ASN A 139 -25.66 1.13 -10.29
C ASN A 139 -25.79 0.64 -8.86
N LEU A 140 -26.58 -0.40 -8.66
CA LEU A 140 -26.69 -1.06 -7.36
C LEU A 140 -25.52 -2.02 -7.22
N VAL A 141 -24.73 -1.85 -6.17
CA VAL A 141 -23.69 -2.82 -5.80
C VAL A 141 -24.33 -3.83 -4.86
N LEU A 142 -24.33 -5.09 -5.31
CA LEU A 142 -24.88 -6.21 -4.57
C LEU A 142 -23.76 -7.04 -3.94
N ALA A 143 -24.05 -7.69 -2.81
CA ALA A 143 -23.15 -8.61 -2.16
C ALA A 143 -22.91 -9.87 -3.04
N PRO A 144 -21.66 -10.19 -3.40
CA PRO A 144 -21.36 -11.36 -4.24
C PRO A 144 -21.53 -12.71 -3.51
N PHE A 145 -21.39 -12.72 -2.19
CA PHE A 145 -21.47 -13.89 -1.31
C PHE A 145 -21.89 -13.46 0.11
N ASP A 146 -22.23 -14.43 0.95
CA ASP A 146 -22.57 -14.22 2.36
C ASP A 146 -21.32 -13.94 3.20
N GLY A 147 -21.37 -12.94 4.08
CA GLY A 147 -20.23 -12.57 4.90
C GLY A 147 -20.40 -11.29 5.72
N VAL A 148 -19.30 -10.82 6.30
CA VAL A 148 -19.25 -9.63 7.16
C VAL A 148 -18.48 -8.50 6.48
N VAL A 149 -19.04 -7.28 6.54
CA VAL A 149 -18.37 -6.06 6.07
C VAL A 149 -17.24 -5.70 7.03
N GLU A 150 -15.99 -5.94 6.64
CA GLU A 150 -14.85 -5.69 7.52
C GLU A 150 -14.41 -4.23 7.47
N THR A 151 -14.31 -3.66 6.26
CA THR A 151 -13.84 -2.29 6.07
C THR A 151 -14.49 -1.64 4.86
N ILE A 152 -14.93 -0.40 5.04
CA ILE A 152 -15.43 0.46 3.98
C ILE A 152 -14.38 1.55 3.72
N TYR A 153 -13.87 1.63 2.50
CA TYR A 153 -12.79 2.57 2.11
C TYR A 153 -13.30 3.89 1.53
N VAL A 154 -14.60 3.96 1.24
CA VAL A 154 -15.24 5.08 0.53
C VAL A 154 -16.29 5.75 1.40
N LYS A 155 -16.59 7.01 1.10
CA LYS A 155 -17.68 7.78 1.71
C LYS A 155 -18.72 8.17 0.66
N GLU A 156 -19.91 8.50 1.14
CA GLU A 156 -20.96 9.09 0.29
C GLU A 156 -20.46 10.40 -0.34
N GLY A 157 -20.74 10.57 -1.64
CA GLY A 157 -20.25 11.66 -2.47
C GLY A 157 -18.81 11.52 -2.97
N GLU A 158 -18.09 10.46 -2.61
CA GLU A 158 -16.70 10.28 -3.01
C GLU A 158 -16.56 9.76 -4.45
N LYS A 159 -15.56 10.30 -5.18
CA LYS A 159 -15.20 9.86 -6.53
C LYS A 159 -14.26 8.66 -6.47
N VAL A 160 -14.67 7.54 -7.07
CA VAL A 160 -13.87 6.31 -7.12
C VAL A 160 -13.32 6.11 -8.53
N PRO A 161 -11.99 5.94 -8.72
CA PRO A 161 -11.41 5.63 -10.00
C PRO A 161 -11.60 4.15 -10.38
N LYS A 162 -11.36 3.81 -11.65
CA LYS A 162 -11.36 2.41 -12.09
C LYS A 162 -10.36 1.57 -11.28
N GLY A 163 -10.82 0.44 -10.76
CA GLY A 163 -10.05 -0.48 -9.93
C GLY A 163 -9.88 -0.04 -8.48
N GLY A 164 -10.48 1.09 -8.07
CA GLY A 164 -10.49 1.54 -6.68
C GLY A 164 -11.24 0.53 -5.80
N VAL A 165 -10.65 0.17 -4.65
CA VAL A 165 -11.28 -0.70 -3.65
C VAL A 165 -12.32 0.12 -2.91
N MET A 166 -13.56 -0.36 -2.87
CA MET A 166 -14.66 0.31 -2.19
C MET A 166 -14.93 -0.33 -0.83
N ILE A 167 -15.07 -1.66 -0.81
CA ILE A 167 -15.37 -2.43 0.41
C ILE A 167 -14.55 -3.72 0.43
N TYR A 168 -14.11 -4.12 1.62
CA TYR A 168 -13.60 -5.46 1.90
C TYR A 168 -14.67 -6.27 2.62
N LEU A 169 -15.11 -7.36 1.98
CA LEU A 169 -16.12 -8.27 2.50
C LEU A 169 -15.47 -9.59 2.85
N LYS A 170 -15.48 -9.95 4.13
CA LYS A 170 -14.96 -11.22 4.60
C LYS A 170 -16.03 -12.29 4.43
N SER A 171 -15.74 -13.33 3.64
CA SER A 171 -16.66 -14.46 3.45
C SER A 171 -16.73 -15.31 4.71
N ASP A 172 -17.92 -15.88 4.97
CA ASP A 172 -18.08 -16.89 6.02
C ASP A 172 -17.49 -18.25 5.63
N ILE A 173 -17.40 -18.50 4.32
CA ILE A 173 -16.78 -19.70 3.74
C ILE A 173 -15.30 -19.42 3.47
N GLU A 174 -14.43 -20.34 3.87
CA GLU A 174 -13.00 -20.26 3.56
C GLU A 174 -12.75 -20.52 2.07
N PHE A 175 -12.08 -19.59 1.39
CA PHE A 175 -11.56 -19.82 0.05
C PHE A 175 -10.23 -20.57 0.16
N SER A 176 -10.22 -21.86 -0.17
CA SER A 176 -8.96 -22.61 -0.31
C SER A 176 -8.26 -22.16 -1.60
N VAL A 177 -7.37 -21.18 -1.48
CA VAL A 177 -6.50 -20.77 -2.56
C VAL A 177 -5.24 -21.64 -2.47
N SER A 178 -5.08 -22.62 -3.37
CA SER A 178 -3.76 -23.19 -3.60
C SER A 178 -2.85 -22.07 -4.08
N GLU A 179 -1.76 -21.83 -3.36
CA GLU A 179 -0.71 -20.96 -3.86
C GLU A 179 -0.12 -21.66 -5.08
N ASP A 180 -0.57 -21.29 -6.26
CA ASP A 180 0.04 -21.70 -7.52
C ASP A 180 1.37 -20.94 -7.67
N ASN A 181 2.30 -21.16 -6.74
CA ASN A 181 3.70 -20.81 -6.86
C ASN A 181 4.36 -21.84 -7.77
N ALA A 182 3.88 -21.93 -9.02
CA ALA A 182 4.62 -22.62 -10.08
C ALA A 182 5.90 -21.80 -10.32
N THR A 183 6.91 -22.06 -9.50
CA THR A 183 8.28 -21.64 -9.78
C THR A 183 8.71 -22.35 -11.06
N SER A 184 9.66 -21.77 -11.79
CA SER A 184 10.21 -22.37 -13.01
C SER A 184 10.76 -23.80 -12.82
N ASN A 185 10.93 -24.25 -11.58
CA ASN A 185 11.35 -25.61 -11.23
C ASN A 185 10.21 -26.64 -11.29
N ASP A 186 8.94 -26.24 -11.11
CA ASP A 186 7.78 -27.16 -11.13
C ASP A 186 7.37 -27.60 -12.55
N LEU A 187 7.88 -26.93 -13.59
CA LEU A 187 7.62 -27.28 -14.99
C LEU A 187 8.69 -28.21 -15.60
N GLY A 188 9.63 -28.71 -14.80
CA GLY A 188 10.67 -29.64 -15.28
C GLY A 188 11.58 -29.07 -16.37
N LEU A 189 11.70 -27.74 -16.46
CA LEU A 189 12.45 -27.07 -17.53
C LEU A 189 13.93 -26.83 -17.20
N ILE A 190 14.37 -27.15 -15.97
CA ILE A 190 15.79 -27.16 -15.57
C ILE A 190 15.96 -28.27 -14.51
N GLU A 191 16.80 -29.27 -14.81
CA GLU A 191 17.44 -30.14 -13.80
C GLU A 191 18.66 -29.43 -13.19
#